data_AF-F7VP91-F1
#
_entry.id   AF-F7VP91-F1
#
_cell.length_a   1.000
_cell.length_b   1.000
_cell.length_c   1.000
_cell.angle_alpha   90.00
_cell.angle_beta   90.00
_cell.angle_gamma   90.00
#
_symmetry.space_group_name_H-M   'P 1'
#
loop_
_entity.id
_entity.type
_entity.pdbx_description
1 polymer ?
#
loop_
_entity_poly.entity_id
_entity_poly.type
_entity_poly.pdbx_seq_one_letter_code
_entity_poly.pdbx_strand_id
1 'polypeptide(L)'
;MSILIPISKELLPLQGDTILSKPFLPHPAKITAKMLIAILALLSFLLAFGLHHVLSHQTRLLHQIFNQTIFNTFQLARLIGPPNPNDSLTIPDPISDSTSVSKIPAAQALATKRVNYARSVIDFSYAGPKLDLENRLSLRALANSRLVTAFGINTSLTSSSVTVHQEFRKLANASISKSNADWQKLYEVAMNFLRVNEAGQDMVRLAECVRCLCFVVVLVSQFGADLTKLDEGLVKKVTDEINAQWLRSKVNDGTLRRSARLSHYLYTLFEDPEKSVVEGATISSTQALGLIMPQYETLWRVVLLTYVTAYHRQSDRRSLKKRVRDVPVCLGNAAKEKEALKLAKEGLRLYPSNNRIYRAVPGPEPPILVSADVQACHRDLAVWGLDALEFRPERFDNLAPLQNEAYFPFSLGSHKCPAISGFGNRMVTMLVVSMGRALSPETGRLNFRDAKLDDDTRTSLPTGRDEMEKWSWDRTYV
;
A
#
# COMPACT_ATOMS: atom_id res chain seq x y z
N MET A 1 2.71 -66.73 25.48
CA MET A 1 1.88 -67.56 26.37
C MET A 1 0.58 -67.82 25.61
N SER A 2 0.19 -69.08 25.41
CA SER A 2 -0.88 -69.51 24.47
C SER A 2 -2.29 -69.36 25.08
N ILE A 3 -3.40 -69.19 24.30
CA ILE A 3 -4.33 -70.22 23.72
C ILE A 3 -5.41 -69.43 22.89
N LEU A 4 -6.01 -69.76 21.72
CA LEU A 4 -6.23 -70.96 20.84
C LEU A 4 -7.65 -71.63 20.99
N ILE A 5 -8.52 -71.84 19.97
CA ILE A 5 -8.50 -71.50 18.52
C ILE A 5 -9.87 -71.04 17.90
N PRO A 6 -10.99 -71.83 17.86
CA PRO A 6 -11.94 -71.79 16.71
C PRO A 6 -13.43 -71.51 17.10
N ILE A 7 -14.49 -71.54 16.28
CA ILE A 7 -14.90 -72.19 15.00
C ILE A 7 -15.85 -71.19 14.25
N SER A 8 -15.82 -70.84 12.94
CA SER A 8 -15.76 -71.53 11.61
C SER A 8 -17.13 -71.86 10.95
N LYS A 9 -17.45 -71.16 9.83
CA LYS A 9 -18.09 -71.70 8.58
C LYS A 9 -19.57 -72.18 8.63
N GLU A 10 -20.36 -72.36 7.53
CA GLU A 10 -20.35 -71.99 6.08
C GLU A 10 -21.77 -71.40 5.71
N LEU A 11 -22.26 -71.12 4.49
CA LEU A 11 -21.83 -71.25 3.07
C LEU A 11 -22.49 -70.13 2.21
N LEU A 12 -22.79 -70.38 0.93
CA LEU A 12 -23.49 -69.56 -0.09
C LEU A 12 -24.23 -70.53 -1.06
N PRO A 13 -25.25 -70.13 -1.87
CA PRO A 13 -25.00 -69.66 -3.24
C PRO A 13 -26.06 -68.65 -3.80
N LEU A 14 -26.18 -68.54 -5.14
CA LEU A 14 -26.68 -67.40 -5.93
C LEU A 14 -27.96 -67.70 -6.78
N GLN A 15 -28.41 -66.68 -7.55
CA GLN A 15 -29.49 -66.64 -8.57
C GLN A 15 -30.92 -66.31 -8.04
N GLY A 16 -31.78 -65.54 -8.72
CA GLY A 16 -31.62 -64.78 -9.99
C GLY A 16 -32.86 -63.91 -10.36
N ASP A 17 -32.70 -63.07 -11.40
CA ASP A 17 -33.70 -62.40 -12.28
C ASP A 17 -34.85 -61.46 -11.80
N THR A 18 -34.63 -60.16 -12.00
CA THR A 18 -35.38 -59.23 -12.90
C THR A 18 -36.93 -59.19 -12.94
N ILE A 19 -37.53 -58.11 -12.41
CA ILE A 19 -38.83 -57.52 -12.89
C ILE A 19 -38.79 -55.98 -12.81
N LEU A 20 -39.36 -55.26 -13.80
CA LEU A 20 -39.60 -53.80 -13.77
C LEU A 20 -41.00 -53.45 -13.24
N SER A 21 -41.19 -52.31 -12.56
CA SER A 21 -42.18 -51.27 -12.99
C SER A 21 -42.26 -50.01 -12.11
N LYS A 22 -42.48 -48.87 -12.80
CA LYS A 22 -43.13 -47.59 -12.40
C LYS A 22 -42.55 -46.75 -11.23
N PRO A 23 -42.25 -45.44 -11.46
CA PRO A 23 -41.96 -44.48 -10.39
C PRO A 23 -43.22 -43.89 -9.76
N PHE A 24 -43.14 -43.49 -8.48
CA PHE A 24 -44.18 -42.73 -7.78
C PHE A 24 -44.16 -41.24 -8.20
N LEU A 25 -45.33 -40.68 -8.50
CA LEU A 25 -45.54 -39.23 -8.56
C LEU A 25 -45.93 -38.71 -7.16
N PRO A 26 -45.28 -37.67 -6.62
CA PRO A 26 -45.70 -37.05 -5.36
C PRO A 26 -46.95 -36.18 -5.59
N HIS A 27 -47.93 -36.28 -4.69
CA HIS A 27 -49.06 -35.34 -4.65
C HIS A 27 -48.59 -33.90 -4.36
N PRO A 28 -49.28 -32.87 -4.89
CA PRO A 28 -48.96 -31.48 -4.57
C PRO A 28 -49.21 -31.22 -3.08
N ALA A 29 -48.18 -30.77 -2.36
CA ALA A 29 -48.28 -30.42 -0.96
C ALA A 29 -49.26 -29.25 -0.78
N LYS A 30 -50.37 -29.47 -0.06
CA LYS A 30 -51.33 -28.42 0.29
C LYS A 30 -50.65 -27.39 1.19
N ILE A 31 -50.29 -26.23 0.63
CA ILE A 31 -49.76 -25.09 1.38
C ILE A 31 -50.83 -24.69 2.41
N THR A 32 -50.55 -24.94 3.69
CA THR A 32 -51.47 -24.58 4.76
C THR A 32 -51.55 -23.07 4.91
N ALA A 33 -52.67 -22.53 5.42
CA ALA A 33 -52.81 -21.09 5.64
C ALA A 33 -51.67 -20.50 6.50
N LYS A 34 -51.12 -21.28 7.44
CA LYS A 34 -49.95 -20.90 8.24
C LYS A 34 -48.67 -20.72 7.40
N MET A 35 -48.42 -21.58 6.41
CA MET A 35 -47.31 -21.38 5.46
C MET A 35 -47.53 -20.15 4.58
N LEU A 36 -48.75 -19.93 4.09
CA LEU A 36 -49.06 -18.76 3.26
C LEU A 36 -48.83 -17.45 4.04
N ILE A 37 -49.28 -17.39 5.29
CA ILE A 37 -49.03 -16.25 6.20
C ILE A 37 -47.51 -16.05 6.43
N ALA A 38 -46.74 -17.11 6.65
CA ALA A 38 -45.29 -17.02 6.84
C ALA A 38 -44.57 -16.50 5.57
N ILE A 39 -44.98 -16.94 4.38
CA ILE A 39 -44.43 -16.48 3.09
C ILE A 39 -44.77 -15.00 2.86
N LEU A 40 -46.01 -14.58 3.14
CA LEU A 40 -46.43 -13.18 3.04
C LEU A 40 -45.70 -12.27 4.05
N ALA A 41 -45.48 -12.74 5.27
CA ALA A 41 -44.69 -12.02 6.27
C ALA A 41 -43.23 -11.83 5.83
N LEU A 42 -42.61 -12.88 5.25
CA LEU A 42 -41.25 -12.81 4.72
C LEU A 42 -41.14 -11.84 3.53
N LEU A 43 -42.10 -11.89 2.59
CA LEU A 43 -42.17 -10.95 1.47
C LEU A 43 -42.36 -9.50 1.93
N SER A 44 -43.22 -9.27 2.92
CA SER A 44 -43.43 -7.95 3.53
C SER A 44 -42.16 -7.42 4.20
N PHE A 45 -41.43 -8.26 4.93
CA PHE A 45 -40.14 -7.90 5.54
C PHE A 45 -39.08 -7.56 4.48
N LEU A 46 -38.98 -8.34 3.40
CA LEU A 46 -38.05 -8.07 2.29
C LEU A 46 -38.39 -6.77 1.54
N LEU A 47 -39.68 -6.49 1.32
CA LEU A 47 -40.15 -5.21 0.77
C LEU A 47 -39.82 -4.04 1.69
N ALA A 48 -40.08 -4.15 2.99
CA ALA A 48 -39.75 -3.12 3.97
C ALA A 48 -38.24 -2.87 4.06
N PHE A 49 -37.42 -3.92 4.05
CA PHE A 49 -35.95 -3.83 4.03
C PHE A 49 -35.44 -3.18 2.75
N GLY A 50 -35.96 -3.57 1.58
CA GLY A 50 -35.62 -2.96 0.29
C GLY A 50 -36.00 -1.48 0.24
N LEU A 51 -37.20 -1.13 0.68
CA LEU A 51 -37.68 0.26 0.75
C LEU A 51 -36.83 1.09 1.73
N HIS A 52 -36.50 0.56 2.91
CA HIS A 52 -35.59 1.20 3.86
C HIS A 52 -34.19 1.40 3.27
N HIS A 53 -33.65 0.44 2.52
CA HIS A 53 -32.35 0.57 1.87
C HIS A 53 -32.37 1.64 0.77
N VAL A 54 -33.44 1.72 -0.04
CA VAL A 54 -33.63 2.77 -1.06
C VAL A 54 -33.77 4.15 -0.41
N LEU A 55 -34.58 4.27 0.66
CA LEU A 55 -34.74 5.53 1.41
C LEU A 55 -33.44 5.95 2.12
N SER A 56 -32.65 5.00 2.64
CA SER A 56 -31.32 5.26 3.20
C SER A 56 -30.32 5.72 2.14
N HIS A 57 -30.40 5.17 0.92
CA HIS A 57 -29.59 5.64 -0.20
C HIS A 57 -30.00 7.05 -0.66
N GLN A 58 -31.30 7.33 -0.78
CA GLN A 58 -31.85 8.65 -1.09
C GLN A 58 -31.42 9.71 -0.06
N THR A 59 -31.53 9.42 1.24
CA THR A 59 -31.08 10.35 2.30
C THR A 59 -29.56 10.55 2.30
N ARG A 60 -28.75 9.52 2.00
CA ARG A 60 -27.29 9.70 1.81
C ARG A 60 -26.99 10.60 0.61
N LEU A 61 -27.70 10.43 -0.51
CA LEU A 61 -27.50 11.26 -1.71
C LEU A 61 -27.90 12.72 -1.47
N LEU A 62 -29.05 12.95 -0.82
CA LEU A 62 -29.49 14.28 -0.38
C LEU A 62 -28.50 14.90 0.60
N HIS A 63 -27.96 14.13 1.54
CA HIS A 63 -26.95 14.62 2.48
C HIS A 63 -25.62 14.94 1.79
N GLN A 64 -25.21 14.19 0.76
CA GLN A 64 -24.05 14.52 -0.07
C GLN A 64 -24.27 15.82 -0.85
N ILE A 65 -25.43 15.98 -1.49
CA ILE A 65 -25.80 17.22 -2.21
C ILE A 65 -25.82 18.41 -1.25
N PHE A 66 -26.46 18.28 -0.08
CA PHE A 66 -26.55 19.32 0.93
C PHE A 66 -25.18 19.75 1.47
N ASN A 67 -24.31 18.79 1.80
CA ASN A 67 -22.94 19.11 2.26
C ASN A 67 -22.09 19.73 1.13
N GLN A 68 -22.24 19.30 -0.12
CA GLN A 68 -21.53 19.91 -1.25
C GLN A 68 -22.01 21.35 -1.51
N THR A 69 -23.32 21.60 -1.44
CA THR A 69 -23.88 22.96 -1.53
C THR A 69 -23.38 23.85 -0.39
N ILE A 70 -23.39 23.37 0.86
CA ILE A 70 -22.85 24.10 2.01
C ILE A 70 -21.36 24.42 1.81
N PHE A 71 -20.56 23.45 1.38
CA PHE A 71 -19.14 23.67 1.10
C PHE A 71 -18.93 24.73 0.02
N ASN A 72 -19.68 24.65 -1.09
CA ASN A 72 -19.60 25.63 -2.18
C ASN A 72 -19.99 27.04 -1.70
N THR A 73 -21.06 27.18 -0.91
CA THR A 73 -21.50 28.45 -0.33
C THR A 73 -20.45 29.05 0.61
N PHE A 74 -19.77 28.24 1.44
CA PHE A 74 -18.68 28.72 2.29
C PHE A 74 -17.44 29.16 1.51
N GLN A 75 -17.13 28.53 0.37
CA GLN A 75 -16.06 29.02 -0.52
C GLN A 75 -16.44 30.34 -1.21
N LEU A 76 -17.71 30.49 -1.63
CA LEU A 76 -18.22 31.75 -2.19
C LEU A 76 -18.14 32.89 -1.17
N ALA A 77 -18.58 32.66 0.07
CA ALA A 77 -18.51 33.65 1.15
C ALA A 77 -17.06 34.07 1.48
N ARG A 78 -16.09 33.15 1.35
CA ARG A 78 -14.66 33.46 1.50
C ARG A 78 -14.06 34.26 0.35
N LEU A 79 -14.61 34.12 -0.86
CA LEU A 79 -14.18 34.89 -2.04
C LEU A 79 -14.72 36.32 -2.03
N ILE A 80 -15.90 36.55 -1.44
CA ILE A 80 -16.58 37.86 -1.41
C ILE A 80 -16.11 38.70 -0.22
N GLY A 81 -15.79 38.08 0.92
CA GLY A 81 -15.40 38.79 2.14
C GLY A 81 -16.56 39.48 2.86
N PRO A 82 -16.31 40.16 4.00
CA PRO A 82 -17.31 40.99 4.66
C PRO A 82 -17.53 42.29 3.87
N PRO A 83 -18.78 42.77 3.72
CA PRO A 83 -19.05 44.01 2.99
C PRO A 83 -18.47 45.23 3.72
N ASN A 84 -17.74 46.07 3.00
CA ASN A 84 -17.21 47.34 3.48
C ASN A 84 -18.33 48.40 3.54
N PRO A 85 -18.64 49.00 4.70
CA PRO A 85 -19.78 49.92 4.83
C PRO A 85 -19.61 51.28 4.13
N ASN A 86 -18.41 51.58 3.58
CA ASN A 86 -18.12 52.86 2.93
C ASN A 86 -17.98 52.78 1.40
N ASP A 87 -18.07 51.60 0.78
CA ASP A 87 -17.95 51.48 -0.69
C ASP A 87 -19.24 51.94 -1.38
N SER A 88 -19.15 53.13 -2.00
CA SER A 88 -20.23 53.69 -2.82
C SER A 88 -20.44 52.83 -4.07
N LEU A 89 -21.70 52.56 -4.41
CA LEU A 89 -22.09 51.70 -5.55
C LEU A 89 -21.86 52.34 -6.94
N THR A 90 -20.61 52.62 -7.29
CA THR A 90 -20.19 52.70 -8.69
C THR A 90 -20.05 51.29 -9.23
N ILE A 91 -21.05 50.81 -9.96
CA ILE A 91 -21.00 49.53 -10.69
C ILE A 91 -19.85 49.62 -11.72
N PRO A 92 -18.79 48.80 -11.62
CA PRO A 92 -17.81 48.69 -12.70
C PRO A 92 -18.44 47.93 -13.86
N ASP A 93 -18.10 48.30 -15.10
CA ASP A 93 -18.52 47.52 -16.27
C ASP A 93 -18.09 46.05 -16.12
N PRO A 94 -18.94 45.09 -16.54
CA PRO A 94 -18.71 43.68 -16.26
C PRO A 94 -17.50 43.15 -17.03
N ILE A 95 -16.35 43.05 -16.33
CA ILE A 95 -15.16 42.35 -16.82
C ILE A 95 -15.54 40.89 -17.08
N SER A 96 -15.72 40.54 -18.35
CA SER A 96 -16.31 39.28 -18.79
C SER A 96 -15.32 38.11 -18.77
N ASP A 97 -14.66 37.83 -17.64
CA ASP A 97 -13.87 36.59 -17.48
C ASP A 97 -14.76 35.38 -17.17
N SER A 98 -15.57 35.03 -18.18
CA SER A 98 -16.35 33.78 -18.24
C SER A 98 -15.47 32.52 -18.40
N THR A 99 -14.13 32.68 -18.41
CA THR A 99 -13.19 31.59 -18.70
C THR A 99 -12.80 30.78 -17.46
N SER A 100 -13.20 31.17 -16.26
CA SER A 100 -12.88 30.46 -15.01
C SER A 100 -13.74 29.20 -14.82
N VAL A 101 -15.07 29.35 -14.84
CA VAL A 101 -16.04 28.25 -14.58
C VAL A 101 -16.02 27.18 -15.66
N SER A 102 -15.82 27.57 -16.93
CA SER A 102 -15.81 26.66 -18.08
C SER A 102 -14.60 25.71 -18.13
N LYS A 103 -13.51 26.03 -17.42
CA LYS A 103 -12.29 25.18 -17.36
C LYS A 103 -12.42 24.00 -16.39
N ILE A 104 -13.29 24.06 -15.37
CA ILE A 104 -13.39 23.02 -14.33
C ILE A 104 -13.84 21.66 -14.91
N PRO A 105 -14.92 21.56 -15.73
CA PRO A 105 -15.31 20.29 -16.34
C PRO A 105 -14.24 19.72 -17.28
N ALA A 106 -13.53 20.57 -18.02
CA ALA A 106 -12.46 20.16 -18.92
C ALA A 106 -11.25 19.58 -18.17
N ALA A 107 -10.84 20.23 -17.06
CA ALA A 107 -9.77 19.74 -16.20
C ALA A 107 -10.13 18.39 -15.55
N GLN A 108 -11.36 18.26 -15.04
CA GLN A 108 -11.84 17.01 -14.44
C GLN A 108 -11.97 15.89 -15.48
N ALA A 109 -12.42 16.18 -16.71
CA ALA A 109 -12.45 15.20 -17.79
C ALA A 109 -11.04 14.73 -18.21
N LEU A 110 -10.04 15.62 -18.22
CA LEU A 110 -8.65 15.26 -18.47
C LEU A 110 -8.08 14.39 -17.34
N ALA A 111 -8.39 14.71 -16.08
CA ALA A 111 -8.01 13.91 -14.92
C ALA A 111 -8.63 12.51 -14.95
N THR A 112 -9.92 12.39 -15.27
CA THR A 112 -10.58 11.08 -15.46
C THR A 112 -9.94 10.26 -16.58
N LYS A 113 -9.57 10.89 -17.72
CA LYS A 113 -8.80 10.21 -18.78
C LYS A 113 -7.43 9.71 -18.28
N ARG A 114 -6.70 10.54 -17.51
CA ARG A 114 -5.41 10.19 -16.90
C ARG A 114 -5.54 9.02 -15.92
N VAL A 115 -6.53 9.05 -15.03
CA VAL A 115 -6.83 7.98 -14.06
C VAL A 115 -7.19 6.69 -14.79
N ASN A 116 -8.05 6.73 -15.81
CA ASN A 116 -8.44 5.54 -16.57
C ASN A 116 -7.28 4.92 -17.35
N TYR A 117 -6.40 5.73 -17.97
CA TYR A 117 -5.18 5.23 -18.61
C TYR A 117 -4.18 4.64 -17.61
N ALA A 118 -3.99 5.28 -16.45
CA ALA A 118 -3.15 4.72 -15.39
C ALA A 118 -3.68 3.37 -14.89
N ARG A 119 -5.00 3.26 -14.68
CA ARG A 119 -5.66 2.01 -14.28
C ARG A 119 -5.46 0.91 -15.32
N SER A 120 -5.66 1.21 -16.61
CA SER A 120 -5.55 0.21 -17.68
C SER A 120 -4.13 -0.31 -17.90
N VAL A 121 -3.09 0.51 -17.68
CA VAL A 121 -1.69 0.05 -17.67
C VAL A 121 -1.36 -0.78 -16.41
N ILE A 122 -1.98 -0.49 -15.26
CA ILE A 122 -1.78 -1.27 -14.02
C ILE A 122 -2.42 -2.66 -14.14
N ASP A 123 -3.67 -2.75 -14.60
CA ASP A 123 -4.45 -3.99 -14.71
C ASP A 123 -4.30 -4.75 -16.05
N PHE A 124 -3.49 -4.21 -16.97
CA PHE A 124 -3.15 -4.71 -18.30
C PHE A 124 -4.23 -4.58 -19.38
N SER A 125 -5.42 -4.04 -19.08
CA SER A 125 -6.50 -3.89 -20.08
C SER A 125 -6.14 -2.99 -21.28
N TYR A 126 -5.13 -2.13 -21.16
CA TYR A 126 -4.60 -1.31 -22.26
C TYR A 126 -4.09 -2.15 -23.45
N ALA A 127 -3.69 -3.40 -23.21
CA ALA A 127 -3.15 -4.34 -24.19
C ALA A 127 -4.16 -5.44 -24.55
N GLY A 128 -5.45 -5.24 -24.27
CA GLY A 128 -6.55 -6.08 -24.69
C GLY A 128 -7.31 -6.77 -23.54
N PRO A 129 -8.59 -7.13 -23.74
CA PRO A 129 -9.48 -7.59 -22.67
C PRO A 129 -9.25 -9.04 -22.20
N LYS A 130 -8.35 -9.80 -22.86
CA LYS A 130 -8.19 -11.25 -22.65
C LYS A 130 -6.73 -11.71 -22.63
N LEU A 131 -5.81 -10.91 -22.08
CA LEU A 131 -4.45 -11.39 -21.81
C LEU A 131 -4.46 -12.46 -20.70
N ASP A 132 -3.96 -13.65 -21.01
CA ASP A 132 -3.68 -14.71 -20.05
C ASP A 132 -2.60 -14.30 -19.03
N LEU A 133 -2.28 -15.21 -18.12
CA LEU A 133 -1.34 -14.92 -17.03
C LEU A 133 0.12 -14.84 -17.51
N GLU A 134 0.53 -15.68 -18.46
CA GLU A 134 1.91 -15.74 -18.95
C GLU A 134 2.25 -14.50 -19.78
N ASN A 135 1.36 -14.08 -20.67
CA ASN A 135 1.50 -12.83 -21.40
C ASN A 135 1.57 -11.62 -20.45
N ARG A 136 0.69 -11.53 -19.43
CA ARG A 136 0.78 -10.46 -18.42
C ARG A 136 2.07 -10.50 -17.60
N LEU A 137 2.62 -11.68 -17.33
CA LEU A 137 3.91 -11.83 -16.67
C LEU A 137 5.06 -11.41 -17.60
N SER A 138 5.03 -11.76 -18.87
CA SER A 138 6.00 -11.34 -19.90
C SER A 138 6.06 -9.82 -20.05
N LEU A 139 4.92 -9.14 -20.27
CA LEU A 139 4.87 -7.67 -20.40
C LEU A 139 5.34 -6.94 -19.12
N ARG A 140 5.30 -7.61 -17.96
CA ARG A 140 5.87 -7.11 -16.70
C ARG A 140 7.37 -7.39 -16.59
N ALA A 141 7.80 -8.59 -16.94
CA ALA A 141 9.19 -9.04 -16.89
C ALA A 141 10.09 -8.21 -17.82
N LEU A 142 9.66 -7.95 -19.06
CA LEU A 142 10.38 -7.10 -20.02
C LEU A 142 10.67 -5.71 -19.43
N ALA A 143 9.65 -5.07 -18.82
CA ALA A 143 9.76 -3.77 -18.17
C ALA A 143 10.59 -3.77 -16.86
N ASN A 144 10.98 -4.94 -16.36
CA ASN A 144 11.78 -5.12 -15.14
C ASN A 144 13.08 -5.90 -15.38
N SER A 145 13.42 -6.22 -16.63
CA SER A 145 14.60 -6.98 -17.06
C SER A 145 15.90 -6.52 -16.39
N ARG A 146 16.12 -5.20 -16.32
CA ARG A 146 17.22 -4.54 -15.60
C ARG A 146 17.43 -5.03 -14.15
N LEU A 147 16.37 -5.48 -13.45
CA LEU A 147 16.45 -6.00 -12.09
C LEU A 147 17.02 -7.43 -12.04
N VAL A 148 16.86 -8.23 -13.10
CA VAL A 148 17.53 -9.52 -13.24
C VAL A 148 19.04 -9.30 -13.38
N THR A 149 19.45 -8.38 -14.25
CA THR A 149 20.87 -8.03 -14.45
C THR A 149 21.49 -7.43 -13.17
N ALA A 150 20.76 -6.54 -12.49
CA ALA A 150 21.25 -5.85 -11.30
C ALA A 150 21.29 -6.73 -10.04
N PHE A 151 20.26 -7.54 -9.79
CA PHE A 151 20.09 -8.23 -8.50
C PHE A 151 20.02 -9.75 -8.62
N GLY A 152 19.90 -10.32 -9.82
CA GLY A 152 19.73 -11.76 -10.03
C GLY A 152 18.36 -12.32 -9.68
N ILE A 153 17.39 -11.46 -9.33
CA ILE A 153 16.10 -11.90 -8.77
C ILE A 153 15.17 -12.48 -9.84
N ASN A 154 14.76 -13.74 -9.66
CA ASN A 154 13.74 -14.41 -10.46
C ASN A 154 12.42 -14.45 -9.65
N THR A 155 11.41 -13.69 -10.07
CA THR A 155 10.20 -13.42 -9.26
C THR A 155 8.99 -13.14 -10.16
N SER A 156 7.80 -13.01 -9.56
CA SER A 156 6.61 -12.44 -10.22
C SER A 156 6.78 -11.01 -10.77
N LEU A 157 7.91 -10.32 -10.52
CA LEU A 157 8.23 -9.04 -11.15
C LEU A 157 9.06 -9.18 -12.42
N THR A 158 9.84 -10.25 -12.52
CA THR A 158 10.99 -10.39 -13.45
C THR A 158 10.93 -11.64 -14.33
N SER A 159 9.93 -12.51 -14.15
CA SER A 159 9.75 -13.76 -14.88
C SER A 159 8.41 -13.76 -15.62
N SER A 160 8.37 -14.35 -16.83
CA SER A 160 7.14 -14.75 -17.52
C SER A 160 6.50 -16.01 -16.92
N SER A 161 7.31 -16.85 -16.24
CA SER A 161 6.89 -18.18 -15.76
C SER A 161 5.73 -18.10 -14.76
N VAL A 162 4.64 -18.80 -15.10
CA VAL A 162 3.48 -19.00 -14.22
C VAL A 162 3.87 -19.71 -12.93
N THR A 163 4.79 -20.69 -12.98
CA THR A 163 5.28 -21.43 -11.80
C THR A 163 6.02 -20.48 -10.84
N VAL A 164 6.99 -19.72 -11.34
CA VAL A 164 7.74 -18.72 -10.53
C VAL A 164 6.79 -17.67 -9.95
N HIS A 165 5.76 -17.26 -10.69
CA HIS A 165 4.72 -16.39 -10.16
C HIS A 165 3.94 -17.03 -9.01
N GLN A 166 3.48 -18.28 -9.15
CA GLN A 166 2.72 -19.00 -8.13
C GLN A 166 3.56 -19.25 -6.86
N GLU A 167 4.81 -19.66 -7.00
CA GLU A 167 5.76 -19.85 -5.89
C GLU A 167 6.04 -18.54 -5.15
N PHE A 168 6.38 -17.47 -5.89
CA PHE A 168 6.58 -16.15 -5.31
C PHE A 168 5.31 -15.65 -4.60
N ARG A 169 4.12 -15.86 -5.19
CA ARG A 169 2.84 -15.51 -4.56
C ARG A 169 2.58 -16.33 -3.29
N LYS A 170 2.91 -17.62 -3.27
CA LYS A 170 2.81 -18.48 -2.09
C LYS A 170 3.70 -17.97 -0.95
N LEU A 171 4.99 -17.70 -1.25
CA LEU A 171 5.96 -17.19 -0.28
C LEU A 171 5.60 -15.80 0.24
N ALA A 172 5.32 -14.84 -0.64
CA ALA A 172 4.99 -13.47 -0.27
C ALA A 172 3.62 -13.33 0.40
N ASN A 173 2.66 -14.23 0.11
CA ASN A 173 1.45 -14.31 0.91
C ASN A 173 1.77 -14.89 2.29
N ALA A 174 2.52 -15.99 2.39
CA ALA A 174 2.84 -16.65 3.66
C ALA A 174 3.66 -15.78 4.63
N SER A 175 4.54 -14.90 4.13
CA SER A 175 5.28 -13.96 4.98
C SER A 175 4.42 -12.83 5.55
N ILE A 176 3.26 -12.54 4.94
CA ILE A 176 2.32 -11.49 5.32
C ILE A 176 1.06 -12.05 6.03
N SER A 177 0.69 -13.31 5.75
CA SER A 177 -0.50 -13.98 6.27
C SER A 177 -0.30 -14.66 7.64
N LYS A 178 0.86 -14.46 8.27
CA LYS A 178 1.05 -14.61 9.73
C LYS A 178 0.25 -13.48 10.42
N SER A 179 -1.07 -13.48 10.28
CA SER A 179 -1.89 -12.25 10.22
C SER A 179 -2.06 -11.50 11.54
N ASN A 180 -1.79 -12.14 12.68
CA ASN A 180 -1.38 -11.44 13.91
C ASN A 180 0.13 -11.27 13.89
N ALA A 181 0.63 -10.45 12.95
CA ALA A 181 1.96 -9.89 13.07
C ALA A 181 1.97 -9.09 14.38
N ASP A 182 2.90 -9.40 15.28
CA ASP A 182 2.92 -8.80 16.61
C ASP A 182 3.35 -7.33 16.50
N TRP A 183 2.36 -6.45 16.33
CA TRP A 183 2.59 -5.02 16.15
C TRP A 183 3.20 -4.36 17.39
N GLN A 184 3.06 -4.97 18.57
CA GLN A 184 3.73 -4.54 19.79
C GLN A 184 5.22 -4.90 19.71
N LYS A 185 5.56 -6.17 19.46
CA LYS A 185 6.97 -6.61 19.28
C LYS A 185 7.67 -5.90 18.13
N LEU A 186 7.00 -5.71 16.98
CA LEU A 186 7.60 -5.01 15.83
C LEU A 186 7.80 -3.51 16.11
N TYR A 187 6.92 -2.90 16.90
CA TYR A 187 7.10 -1.53 17.40
C TYR A 187 8.25 -1.43 18.42
N GLU A 188 8.39 -2.41 19.31
CA GLU A 188 9.51 -2.48 20.27
C GLU A 188 10.86 -2.66 19.57
N VAL A 189 10.94 -3.53 18.56
CA VAL A 189 12.11 -3.65 17.67
C VAL A 189 12.43 -2.31 17.00
N ALA A 190 11.43 -1.63 16.44
CA ALA A 190 11.62 -0.33 15.81
C ALA A 190 12.10 0.75 16.79
N MET A 191 11.50 0.83 17.99
CA MET A 191 11.87 1.79 19.03
C MET A 191 13.25 1.52 19.60
N ASN A 192 13.63 0.25 19.79
CA ASN A 192 14.94 -0.11 20.33
C ASN A 192 16.05 0.17 19.30
N PHE A 193 15.83 -0.16 18.02
CA PHE A 193 16.73 0.25 16.94
C PHE A 193 16.95 1.77 16.91
N LEU A 194 15.86 2.55 16.95
CA LEU A 194 15.93 4.02 16.93
C LEU A 194 16.68 4.57 18.15
N ARG A 195 16.40 4.05 19.35
CA ARG A 195 17.10 4.46 20.60
C ARG A 195 18.60 4.20 20.55
N VAL A 196 19.03 3.04 20.05
CA VAL A 196 20.45 2.72 19.91
C VAL A 196 21.11 3.63 18.87
N ASN A 197 20.43 3.92 17.76
CA ASN A 197 20.95 4.80 16.71
C ASN A 197 21.01 6.28 17.12
N GLU A 198 20.16 6.71 18.06
CA GLU A 198 20.14 8.05 18.65
C GLU A 198 21.08 8.19 19.87
N ALA A 199 21.39 7.08 20.56
CA ALA A 199 22.24 7.08 21.76
C ALA A 199 23.68 7.48 21.41
N GLY A 200 24.18 8.54 22.06
CA GLY A 200 25.54 9.03 21.84
C GLY A 200 25.79 9.74 20.50
N GLN A 201 24.74 10.07 19.72
CA GLN A 201 24.89 10.85 18.49
C GLN A 201 24.14 12.19 18.54
N ASP A 202 24.79 13.25 18.07
CA ASP A 202 24.19 14.59 17.91
C ASP A 202 23.32 14.69 16.65
N MET A 203 23.53 13.80 15.68
CA MET A 203 23.01 13.91 14.32
C MET A 203 22.70 12.52 13.74
N VAL A 204 21.42 12.20 13.59
CA VAL A 204 20.95 10.96 12.97
C VAL A 204 20.76 11.16 11.46
N ARG A 205 21.53 10.46 10.62
CA ARG A 205 21.38 10.50 9.15
C ARG A 205 20.11 9.79 8.71
N LEU A 206 19.08 10.53 8.29
CA LEU A 206 17.72 10.01 8.18
C LEU A 206 17.52 8.98 7.06
N ALA A 207 18.06 9.20 5.86
CA ALA A 207 17.92 8.21 4.78
C ALA A 207 18.55 6.86 5.17
N GLU A 208 19.74 6.90 5.77
CA GLU A 208 20.46 5.72 6.24
C GLU A 208 19.76 5.03 7.43
N CYS A 209 19.37 5.80 8.45
CA CYS A 209 18.65 5.30 9.61
C CYS A 209 17.34 4.60 9.21
N VAL A 210 16.53 5.20 8.33
CA VAL A 210 15.27 4.60 7.86
C VAL A 210 15.51 3.43 6.91
N ARG A 211 16.58 3.47 6.10
CA ARG A 211 17.02 2.32 5.30
C ARG A 211 17.42 1.14 6.18
N CYS A 212 18.12 1.34 7.30
CA CYS A 212 18.44 0.27 8.23
C CYS A 212 17.20 -0.22 9.01
N LEU A 213 16.44 0.70 9.63
CA LEU A 213 15.22 0.40 10.40
C LEU A 213 14.22 -0.46 9.60
N CYS A 214 13.90 -0.06 8.37
CA CYS A 214 12.94 -0.78 7.54
C CYS A 214 13.45 -2.17 7.13
N PHE A 215 14.77 -2.35 7.01
CA PHE A 215 15.38 -3.65 6.71
C PHE A 215 15.29 -4.58 7.92
N VAL A 216 15.70 -4.11 9.12
CA VAL A 216 15.62 -4.89 10.37
C VAL A 216 14.18 -5.33 10.67
N VAL A 217 13.20 -4.43 10.55
CA VAL A 217 11.79 -4.78 10.80
C VAL A 217 11.24 -5.75 9.76
N VAL A 218 11.68 -5.69 8.49
CA VAL A 218 11.32 -6.70 7.46
C VAL A 218 11.95 -8.06 7.76
N LEU A 219 13.21 -8.12 8.20
CA LEU A 219 13.87 -9.36 8.61
C LEU A 219 13.08 -10.05 9.74
N VAL A 220 12.80 -9.34 10.83
CA VAL A 220 12.03 -9.89 11.97
C VAL A 220 10.61 -10.26 11.56
N SER A 221 9.90 -9.37 10.86
CA SER A 221 8.47 -9.57 10.54
C SER A 221 8.19 -10.77 9.64
N GLN A 222 9.15 -11.20 8.81
CA GLN A 222 8.88 -12.15 7.73
C GLN A 222 9.73 -13.42 7.83
N PHE A 223 11.03 -13.24 7.99
CA PHE A 223 12.00 -14.32 8.14
C PHE A 223 12.10 -14.80 9.60
N GLY A 224 11.60 -14.00 10.57
CA GLY A 224 11.67 -14.33 11.99
C GLY A 224 13.06 -14.11 12.58
N ALA A 225 13.85 -13.20 11.99
CA ALA A 225 15.27 -13.10 12.23
C ALA A 225 15.65 -12.86 13.70
N ASP A 226 16.72 -13.53 14.13
CA ASP A 226 17.34 -13.38 15.44
C ASP A 226 18.18 -12.11 15.49
N LEU A 227 17.72 -11.12 16.28
CA LEU A 227 18.41 -9.86 16.46
C LEU A 227 19.70 -9.96 17.29
N THR A 228 19.90 -11.04 18.05
CA THR A 228 21.13 -11.23 18.84
C THR A 228 22.34 -11.57 17.98
N LYS A 229 22.10 -12.06 16.75
CA LYS A 229 23.12 -12.41 15.75
C LYS A 229 23.33 -11.31 14.69
N LEU A 230 22.56 -10.22 14.72
CA LEU A 230 22.48 -9.25 13.63
C LEU A 230 23.53 -8.11 13.76
N ASP A 231 24.63 -8.19 13.02
CA ASP A 231 25.61 -7.10 12.91
C ASP A 231 24.98 -5.84 12.26
N GLU A 232 24.93 -4.74 13.02
CA GLU A 232 24.49 -3.43 12.51
C GLU A 232 25.35 -2.94 11.33
N GLY A 233 26.66 -3.23 11.36
CA GLY A 233 27.57 -2.93 10.27
C GLY A 233 27.20 -3.65 8.98
N LEU A 234 26.73 -4.90 9.06
CA LEU A 234 26.24 -5.70 7.94
C LEU A 234 24.89 -5.19 7.42
N VAL A 235 23.95 -4.84 8.31
CA VAL A 235 22.69 -4.18 7.94
C VAL A 235 22.96 -2.90 7.14
N LYS A 236 23.89 -2.06 7.59
CA LYS A 236 24.33 -0.86 6.88
C LYS A 236 24.91 -1.20 5.50
N LYS A 237 25.89 -2.11 5.45
CA LYS A 237 26.56 -2.55 4.20
C LYS A 237 25.56 -3.10 3.17
N VAL A 238 24.58 -3.90 3.59
CA VAL A 238 23.54 -4.47 2.71
C VAL A 238 22.63 -3.37 2.18
N THR A 239 22.11 -2.49 3.04
CA THR A 239 21.14 -1.46 2.66
C THR A 239 21.76 -0.35 1.80
N ASP A 240 23.02 0.03 2.05
CA ASP A 240 23.79 0.93 1.20
C ASP A 240 24.05 0.30 -0.18
N GLU A 241 24.48 -0.96 -0.24
CA GLU A 241 24.78 -1.64 -1.50
C GLU A 241 23.51 -1.95 -2.33
N ILE A 242 22.36 -2.24 -1.69
CA ILE A 242 21.05 -2.33 -2.36
C ILE A 242 20.69 -0.99 -3.01
N ASN A 243 20.79 0.12 -2.27
CA ASN A 243 20.45 1.45 -2.76
C ASN A 243 21.38 1.87 -3.91
N ALA A 244 22.69 1.68 -3.76
CA ALA A 244 23.68 1.95 -4.79
C ALA A 244 23.46 1.10 -6.05
N GLN A 245 23.15 -0.19 -5.89
CA GLN A 245 22.83 -1.08 -7.02
C GLN A 245 21.51 -0.70 -7.70
N TRP A 246 20.51 -0.22 -6.94
CA TRP A 246 19.27 0.29 -7.52
C TRP A 246 19.51 1.56 -8.33
N LEU A 247 20.35 2.49 -7.85
CA LEU A 247 20.75 3.68 -8.60
C LEU A 247 21.51 3.31 -9.89
N ARG A 248 22.54 2.46 -9.81
CA ARG A 248 23.26 1.94 -11.00
C ARG A 248 22.31 1.28 -11.99
N SER A 249 21.32 0.51 -11.53
CA SER A 249 20.34 -0.16 -12.40
C SER A 249 19.41 0.76 -13.19
N LYS A 250 19.48 2.09 -13.01
CA LYS A 250 18.78 3.09 -13.84
C LYS A 250 19.66 3.69 -14.94
N VAL A 251 20.98 3.59 -14.82
CA VAL A 251 21.94 4.11 -15.80
C VAL A 251 22.03 3.12 -16.96
N ASN A 252 22.02 3.62 -18.20
CA ASN A 252 22.11 2.79 -19.41
C ASN A 252 23.48 2.98 -20.08
N ASP A 253 24.54 2.55 -19.38
CA ASP A 253 25.94 2.66 -19.80
C ASP A 253 26.54 1.30 -20.27
N GLY A 254 25.74 0.23 -20.26
CA GLY A 254 26.18 -1.14 -20.55
C GLY A 254 27.03 -1.80 -19.47
N THR A 255 27.36 -1.12 -18.36
CA THR A 255 28.22 -1.65 -17.29
C THR A 255 27.48 -2.50 -16.26
N LEU A 256 26.14 -2.45 -16.26
CA LEU A 256 25.28 -3.04 -15.24
C LEU A 256 25.54 -4.55 -15.05
N ARG A 257 26.09 -4.89 -13.88
CA ARG A 257 26.39 -6.27 -13.44
C ARG A 257 25.96 -6.45 -11.98
N ARG A 258 25.69 -7.69 -11.57
CA ARG A 258 25.35 -8.04 -10.18
C ARG A 258 26.49 -7.66 -9.22
N SER A 259 26.17 -7.01 -8.11
CA SER A 259 27.18 -6.67 -7.09
C SER A 259 27.61 -7.90 -6.30
N ALA A 260 28.88 -8.31 -6.45
CA ALA A 260 29.47 -9.41 -5.69
C ALA A 260 29.49 -9.13 -4.17
N ARG A 261 29.64 -7.85 -3.78
CA ARG A 261 29.54 -7.40 -2.38
C ARG A 261 28.16 -7.70 -1.81
N LEU A 262 27.10 -7.36 -2.55
CA LEU A 262 25.72 -7.63 -2.12
C LEU A 262 25.47 -9.13 -1.98
N SER A 263 25.93 -9.94 -2.94
CA SER A 263 25.81 -11.41 -2.85
C SER A 263 26.54 -11.98 -1.61
N HIS A 264 27.75 -11.51 -1.31
CA HIS A 264 28.48 -11.92 -0.10
C HIS A 264 27.74 -11.50 1.19
N TYR A 265 27.30 -10.24 1.30
CA TYR A 265 26.60 -9.77 2.50
C TYR A 265 25.25 -10.47 2.72
N LEU A 266 24.54 -10.86 1.66
CA LEU A 266 23.30 -11.64 1.76
C LEU A 266 23.58 -13.11 2.09
N TYR A 267 24.68 -13.70 1.61
CA TYR A 267 25.12 -15.02 2.05
C TYR A 267 25.32 -15.03 3.58
N THR A 268 26.03 -14.04 4.13
CA THR A 268 26.24 -13.91 5.58
C THR A 268 24.94 -13.79 6.38
N LEU A 269 23.89 -13.14 5.84
CA LEU A 269 22.60 -13.00 6.55
C LEU A 269 21.68 -14.24 6.48
N PHE A 270 21.79 -15.07 5.44
CA PHE A 270 20.78 -16.12 5.15
C PHE A 270 21.33 -17.54 4.99
N GLU A 271 22.60 -17.71 4.62
CA GLU A 271 23.19 -19.00 4.20
C GLU A 271 24.46 -19.40 5.00
N ASP A 272 25.14 -18.44 5.66
CA ASP A 272 26.32 -18.69 6.50
C ASP A 272 25.92 -19.54 7.75
N PRO A 273 26.48 -20.75 7.95
CA PRO A 273 26.07 -21.64 9.03
C PRO A 273 26.29 -21.12 10.45
N GLU A 274 27.19 -20.14 10.63
CA GLU A 274 27.51 -19.54 11.93
C GLU A 274 26.81 -18.19 12.15
N LYS A 275 26.60 -17.43 11.06
CA LYS A 275 26.22 -16.00 11.11
C LYS A 275 24.83 -15.71 10.52
N SER A 276 24.17 -16.68 9.89
CA SER A 276 22.80 -16.52 9.41
C SER A 276 21.88 -16.11 10.56
N VAL A 277 21.15 -15.01 10.35
CA VAL A 277 20.17 -14.51 11.33
C VAL A 277 18.81 -15.22 11.16
N VAL A 278 18.70 -16.17 10.24
CA VAL A 278 17.46 -16.90 9.91
C VAL A 278 17.66 -18.39 10.10
N GLU A 279 17.20 -18.91 11.24
CA GLU A 279 17.31 -20.34 11.57
C GLU A 279 16.42 -21.21 10.66
N GLY A 280 16.93 -22.37 10.25
CA GLY A 280 16.20 -23.31 9.38
C GLY A 280 15.89 -22.78 7.98
N ALA A 281 16.64 -21.79 7.48
CA ALA A 281 16.39 -21.15 6.18
C ALA A 281 16.49 -22.14 5.00
N THR A 282 15.33 -22.53 4.46
CA THR A 282 15.21 -23.25 3.17
C THR A 282 15.17 -22.31 1.96
N ILE A 283 15.53 -21.03 2.16
CA ILE A 283 15.45 -19.97 1.17
C ILE A 283 16.84 -19.39 0.90
N SER A 284 17.26 -19.38 -0.37
CA SER A 284 18.52 -18.78 -0.77
C SER A 284 18.51 -17.25 -0.60
N SER A 285 19.68 -16.67 -0.37
CA SER A 285 19.99 -15.24 -0.41
C SER A 285 19.35 -14.50 -1.58
N THR A 286 19.31 -15.11 -2.77
CA THR A 286 18.71 -14.52 -3.99
C THR A 286 17.18 -14.55 -3.94
N GLN A 287 16.56 -15.60 -3.41
CA GLN A 287 15.11 -15.66 -3.18
C GLN A 287 14.69 -14.72 -2.03
N ALA A 288 15.48 -14.65 -0.95
CA ALA A 288 15.29 -13.73 0.17
C ALA A 288 15.35 -12.26 -0.31
N LEU A 289 16.36 -11.91 -1.13
CA LEU A 289 16.42 -10.61 -1.81
C LEU A 289 15.19 -10.39 -2.71
N GLY A 290 14.75 -11.42 -3.45
CA GLY A 290 13.53 -11.37 -4.27
C GLY A 290 12.26 -11.04 -3.48
N LEU A 291 12.15 -11.48 -2.22
CA LEU A 291 11.06 -11.12 -1.29
C LEU A 291 11.27 -9.75 -0.62
N ILE A 292 12.52 -9.40 -0.30
CA ILE A 292 12.87 -8.14 0.37
C ILE A 292 12.68 -6.93 -0.57
N MET A 293 13.19 -6.99 -1.80
CA MET A 293 13.21 -5.83 -2.71
C MET A 293 11.82 -5.18 -2.95
N PRO A 294 10.73 -5.91 -3.24
CA PRO A 294 9.43 -5.28 -3.52
C PRO A 294 8.85 -4.45 -2.37
N GLN A 295 9.17 -4.84 -1.14
CA GLN A 295 8.66 -4.23 0.10
C GLN A 295 9.65 -3.24 0.70
N TYR A 296 10.91 -3.63 0.88
CA TYR A 296 11.94 -2.81 1.51
C TYR A 296 12.19 -1.50 0.76
N GLU A 297 12.53 -1.59 -0.54
CA GLU A 297 12.91 -0.44 -1.38
C GLU A 297 11.77 0.57 -1.60
N THR A 298 10.54 0.17 -1.31
CA THR A 298 9.36 1.03 -1.47
C THR A 298 8.81 1.52 -0.13
N LEU A 299 9.04 0.78 0.97
CA LEU A 299 8.66 1.12 2.34
C LEU A 299 9.51 2.25 2.92
N TRP A 300 10.85 2.18 2.83
CA TRP A 300 11.71 3.14 3.53
C TRP A 300 11.49 4.59 3.07
N ARG A 301 11.23 4.78 1.76
CA ARG A 301 10.91 6.07 1.14
C ARG A 301 9.61 6.67 1.70
N VAL A 302 8.52 5.90 1.70
CA VAL A 302 7.22 6.40 2.18
C VAL A 302 7.24 6.63 3.70
N VAL A 303 7.95 5.79 4.46
CA VAL A 303 8.15 6.01 5.91
C VAL A 303 8.87 7.34 6.17
N LEU A 304 10.05 7.57 5.55
CA LEU A 304 10.81 8.81 5.74
C LEU A 304 10.01 10.05 5.35
N LEU A 305 9.41 10.05 4.16
CA LEU A 305 8.66 11.20 3.63
C LEU A 305 7.37 11.47 4.44
N THR A 306 6.68 10.42 4.92
CA THR A 306 5.50 10.57 5.78
C THR A 306 5.88 11.07 7.17
N TYR A 307 6.98 10.58 7.76
CA TYR A 307 7.50 11.08 9.04
C TYR A 307 7.87 12.56 8.96
N VAL A 308 8.70 12.97 7.99
CA VAL A 308 9.09 14.37 7.78
C VAL A 308 7.85 15.25 7.61
N THR A 309 6.90 14.82 6.78
CA THR A 309 5.71 15.62 6.49
C THR A 309 4.79 15.73 7.70
N ALA A 310 4.47 14.61 8.36
CA ALA A 310 3.46 14.56 9.41
C ALA A 310 3.96 15.11 10.77
N TYR A 311 5.26 15.00 11.08
CA TYR A 311 5.81 15.47 12.36
C TYR A 311 6.48 16.85 12.26
N HIS A 312 7.27 17.09 11.20
CA HIS A 312 8.10 18.30 11.10
C HIS A 312 7.49 19.42 10.25
N ARG A 313 6.58 19.12 9.31
CA ARG A 313 5.99 20.12 8.39
C ARG A 313 4.48 20.35 8.55
N GLN A 314 3.72 19.40 9.11
CA GLN A 314 2.29 19.55 9.36
C GLN A 314 2.03 20.51 10.55
N SER A 315 1.35 21.62 10.28
CA SER A 315 0.97 22.60 11.31
C SER A 315 -0.10 22.09 12.29
N ASP A 316 -1.07 21.30 11.82
CA ASP A 316 -2.08 20.69 12.70
C ASP A 316 -1.54 19.50 13.49
N ARG A 317 -0.83 19.80 14.57
CA ARG A 317 -0.39 18.81 15.57
C ARG A 317 -1.56 18.14 16.32
N ARG A 318 -2.82 18.62 16.23
CA ARG A 318 -3.99 17.96 16.84
C ARG A 318 -4.46 16.76 15.98
N SER A 319 -4.57 16.93 14.66
CA SER A 319 -4.83 15.82 13.72
C SER A 319 -3.75 14.75 13.82
N LEU A 320 -2.46 15.11 13.97
CA LEU A 320 -1.40 14.15 14.25
C LEU A 320 -1.62 13.41 15.58
N LYS A 321 -1.72 14.14 16.71
CA LYS A 321 -1.89 13.54 18.05
C LYS A 321 -3.07 12.58 18.13
N LYS A 322 -4.21 12.90 17.48
CA LYS A 322 -5.38 12.01 17.36
C LYS A 322 -5.05 10.65 16.71
N ARG A 323 -4.21 10.64 15.68
CA ARG A 323 -3.88 9.46 14.86
C ARG A 323 -2.83 8.56 15.47
N VAL A 324 -1.87 9.15 16.19
CA VAL A 324 -0.70 8.44 16.73
C VAL A 324 -0.88 7.99 18.19
N ARG A 325 -1.98 8.38 18.86
CA ARG A 325 -2.26 8.06 20.27
C ARG A 325 -2.24 6.56 20.56
N ASP A 326 -3.05 5.79 19.84
CA ASP A 326 -3.34 4.38 20.18
C ASP A 326 -2.37 3.38 19.50
N VAL A 327 -1.32 3.87 18.84
CA VAL A 327 -0.32 3.03 18.15
C VAL A 327 0.74 2.56 19.17
N PRO A 328 1.21 1.30 19.14
CA PRO A 328 0.86 0.23 18.20
C PRO A 328 -0.42 -0.55 18.55
N VAL A 329 -0.94 -0.43 19.78
CA VAL A 329 -2.00 -1.29 20.36
C VAL A 329 -3.29 -1.37 19.54
N CYS A 330 -3.61 -0.35 18.74
CA CYS A 330 -4.75 -0.36 17.83
C CYS A 330 -4.57 -1.22 16.57
N LEU A 331 -3.32 -1.48 16.13
CA LEU A 331 -3.01 -2.08 14.83
C LEU A 331 -3.38 -3.57 14.80
N GLY A 332 -3.94 -4.02 13.67
CA GLY A 332 -4.53 -5.36 13.52
C GLY A 332 -5.98 -5.43 14.02
N ASN A 333 -6.39 -4.57 14.95
CA ASN A 333 -7.78 -4.47 15.37
C ASN A 333 -8.57 -3.57 14.41
N ALA A 334 -9.29 -4.20 13.47
CA ALA A 334 -10.06 -3.52 12.41
C ALA A 334 -11.14 -2.53 12.90
N ALA A 335 -11.55 -2.59 14.18
CA ALA A 335 -12.46 -1.61 14.77
C ALA A 335 -11.73 -0.37 15.29
N LYS A 336 -10.47 -0.50 15.75
CA LYS A 336 -9.68 0.57 16.38
C LYS A 336 -8.68 1.23 15.42
N GLU A 337 -8.04 0.48 14.53
CA GLU A 337 -6.95 1.00 13.68
C GLU A 337 -7.35 2.07 12.65
N LYS A 338 -8.66 2.21 12.36
CA LYS A 338 -9.18 3.04 11.25
C LYS A 338 -8.68 4.48 11.25
N GLU A 339 -8.52 5.08 12.43
CA GLU A 339 -8.04 6.47 12.55
C GLU A 339 -6.52 6.58 12.34
N ALA A 340 -5.76 5.62 12.87
CA ALA A 340 -4.30 5.56 12.74
C ALA A 340 -3.88 5.28 11.30
N LEU A 341 -4.52 4.32 10.62
CA LEU A 341 -4.19 3.94 9.24
C LEU A 341 -4.37 5.09 8.23
N LYS A 342 -5.11 6.15 8.55
CA LYS A 342 -5.21 7.35 7.71
C LYS A 342 -3.84 8.01 7.50
N LEU A 343 -2.97 7.98 8.50
CA LEU A 343 -1.59 8.48 8.43
C LEU A 343 -0.82 7.84 7.27
N ALA A 344 -0.83 6.50 7.22
CA ALA A 344 -0.21 5.74 6.14
C ALA A 344 -0.94 5.92 4.79
N LYS A 345 -2.27 6.07 4.78
CA LYS A 345 -3.01 6.30 3.53
C LYS A 345 -2.63 7.63 2.85
N GLU A 346 -2.54 8.72 3.61
CA GLU A 346 -2.13 10.02 3.08
C GLU A 346 -0.65 10.04 2.72
N GLY A 347 0.19 9.37 3.51
CA GLY A 347 1.58 9.10 3.17
C GLY A 347 1.74 8.37 1.84
N LEU A 348 0.98 7.29 1.61
CA LEU A 348 0.97 6.53 0.35
C LEU A 348 0.27 7.25 -0.81
N ARG A 349 -0.60 8.23 -0.52
CA ARG A 349 -1.14 9.14 -1.54
C ARG A 349 -0.04 10.08 -2.01
N LEU A 350 0.51 10.89 -1.12
CA LEU A 350 1.50 11.92 -1.47
C LEU A 350 2.85 11.32 -1.91
N TYR A 351 3.28 10.22 -1.31
CA TYR A 351 4.57 9.57 -1.53
C TYR A 351 4.35 8.09 -1.92
N PRO A 352 3.79 7.82 -3.11
CA PRO A 352 3.45 6.47 -3.53
C PRO A 352 4.70 5.58 -3.59
N SER A 353 4.53 4.34 -3.12
CA SER A 353 5.54 3.28 -3.11
C SER A 353 6.30 3.14 -4.44
N ASN A 354 5.59 3.35 -5.55
CA ASN A 354 6.10 3.41 -6.91
C ASN A 354 5.47 4.62 -7.60
N ASN A 355 6.25 5.68 -7.89
CA ASN A 355 5.74 6.88 -8.58
C ASN A 355 5.17 6.53 -9.97
N ARG A 356 5.77 5.54 -10.66
CA ARG A 356 5.33 5.04 -11.98
C ARG A 356 5.34 3.52 -12.02
N ILE A 357 4.38 2.93 -12.74
CA ILE A 357 4.25 1.48 -12.95
C ILE A 357 4.36 1.18 -14.44
N TYR A 358 5.44 0.50 -14.84
CA TYR A 358 5.78 0.23 -16.24
C TYR A 358 5.28 -1.13 -16.75
N ARG A 359 5.04 -1.23 -18.06
CA ARG A 359 4.76 -2.46 -18.83
C ARG A 359 5.36 -2.34 -20.23
N ALA A 360 5.71 -3.45 -20.86
CA ALA A 360 6.01 -3.50 -22.29
C ALA A 360 4.72 -3.68 -23.12
N VAL A 361 4.66 -3.08 -24.30
CA VAL A 361 3.60 -3.29 -25.30
C VAL A 361 3.76 -4.68 -25.94
N PRO A 362 2.68 -5.44 -26.23
CA PRO A 362 2.79 -6.70 -26.97
C PRO A 362 3.15 -6.47 -28.44
N GLY A 363 4.18 -7.17 -28.93
CA GLY A 363 4.54 -7.21 -30.36
C GLY A 363 5.88 -6.55 -30.73
N PRO A 364 6.17 -5.30 -30.33
CA PRO A 364 7.40 -4.61 -30.74
C PRO A 364 8.70 -5.26 -30.23
N GLU A 365 9.63 -5.49 -31.14
CA GLU A 365 11.05 -5.69 -30.86
C GLU A 365 11.84 -4.53 -31.50
N PRO A 366 12.63 -3.74 -30.73
CA PRO A 366 12.79 -3.81 -29.27
C PRO A 366 11.53 -3.41 -28.48
N PRO A 367 11.35 -3.90 -27.24
CA PRO A 367 10.15 -3.65 -26.44
C PRO A 367 9.88 -2.17 -26.14
N ILE A 368 8.76 -1.66 -26.62
CA ILE A 368 8.24 -0.32 -26.29
C ILE A 368 7.62 -0.37 -24.88
N LEU A 369 7.95 0.58 -24.01
CA LEU A 369 7.41 0.66 -22.65
C LEU A 369 6.31 1.74 -22.52
N VAL A 370 5.21 1.38 -21.85
CA VAL A 370 4.19 2.31 -21.35
C VAL A 370 4.25 2.41 -19.83
N SER A 371 3.70 3.49 -19.25
CA SER A 371 3.68 3.69 -17.80
C SER A 371 2.40 4.34 -17.29
N ALA A 372 1.88 3.84 -16.18
CA ALA A 372 0.93 4.54 -15.33
C ALA A 372 1.67 5.48 -14.39
N ASP A 373 1.36 6.79 -14.42
CA ASP A 373 1.90 7.75 -13.47
C ASP A 373 1.02 7.84 -12.22
N VAL A 374 1.39 7.04 -11.22
CA VAL A 374 0.70 6.93 -9.93
C VAL A 374 0.79 8.24 -9.16
N GLN A 375 1.96 8.89 -9.19
CA GLN A 375 2.17 10.14 -8.47
C GLN A 375 1.35 11.28 -9.06
N ALA A 376 1.23 11.37 -10.38
CA ALA A 376 0.34 12.32 -11.04
C ALA A 376 -1.12 12.07 -10.66
N CYS A 377 -1.62 10.83 -10.71
CA CYS A 377 -3.00 10.50 -10.31
C CYS A 377 -3.29 10.77 -8.82
N HIS A 378 -2.33 10.51 -7.93
CA HIS A 378 -2.49 10.72 -6.49
C HIS A 378 -2.36 12.20 -6.04
N ARG A 379 -1.76 13.06 -6.87
CA ARG A 379 -1.52 14.49 -6.59
C ARG A 379 -2.31 15.44 -7.52
N ASP A 380 -3.20 14.92 -8.35
CA ASP A 380 -3.97 15.70 -9.33
C ASP A 380 -4.96 16.67 -8.65
N LEU A 381 -4.80 17.99 -8.87
CA LEU A 381 -5.67 19.01 -8.26
C LEU A 381 -7.15 18.86 -8.71
N ALA A 382 -7.40 18.36 -9.93
CA ALA A 382 -8.75 18.15 -10.44
C ALA A 382 -9.41 16.86 -9.91
N VAL A 383 -8.66 16.03 -9.15
CA VAL A 383 -9.19 14.88 -8.41
C VAL A 383 -9.25 15.17 -6.92
N TRP A 384 -8.19 15.76 -6.35
CA TRP A 384 -7.96 15.83 -4.91
C TRP A 384 -8.24 17.19 -4.27
N GLY A 385 -8.47 18.24 -5.07
CA GLY A 385 -8.70 19.61 -4.63
C GLY A 385 -7.48 20.52 -4.83
N LEU A 386 -7.65 21.83 -4.59
CA LEU A 386 -6.52 22.78 -4.64
C LEU A 386 -5.43 22.44 -3.60
N ASP A 387 -5.84 21.82 -2.49
CA ASP A 387 -4.98 21.32 -1.43
C ASP A 387 -4.37 19.93 -1.74
N ALA A 388 -4.39 19.45 -3.00
CA ALA A 388 -3.90 18.11 -3.37
C ALA A 388 -2.47 17.79 -2.93
N LEU A 389 -1.62 18.80 -2.73
CA LEU A 389 -0.24 18.63 -2.25
C LEU A 389 -0.11 18.67 -0.72
N GLU A 390 -1.16 19.06 0.01
CA GLU A 390 -1.18 19.11 1.47
C GLU A 390 -1.44 17.74 2.08
N PHE A 391 -0.77 17.46 3.20
CA PHE A 391 -0.95 16.24 3.99
C PHE A 391 -2.16 16.37 4.92
N ARG A 392 -3.30 15.82 4.49
CA ARG A 392 -4.60 15.90 5.19
C ARG A 392 -5.25 14.53 5.33
N PRO A 393 -4.89 13.72 6.36
CA PRO A 393 -5.35 12.34 6.44
C PRO A 393 -6.87 12.16 6.65
N GLU A 394 -7.58 13.20 7.06
CA GLU A 394 -9.05 13.24 7.12
C GLU A 394 -9.75 13.20 5.75
N ARG A 395 -9.03 13.37 4.62
CA ARG A 395 -9.57 13.02 3.28
C ARG A 395 -10.18 11.62 3.26
N PHE A 396 -9.54 10.69 3.97
CA PHE A 396 -9.96 9.29 4.05
C PHE A 396 -11.12 9.00 5.01
N ASP A 397 -11.80 10.04 5.53
CA ASP A 397 -13.14 9.92 6.12
C ASP A 397 -14.24 9.85 5.04
N ASN A 398 -14.11 10.59 3.94
CA ASN A 398 -15.08 10.61 2.84
C ASN A 398 -14.42 10.98 1.50
N LEU A 399 -14.02 9.97 0.73
CA LEU A 399 -13.46 10.17 -0.62
C LEU A 399 -14.57 10.23 -1.68
N ALA A 400 -14.44 11.18 -2.62
CA ALA A 400 -15.27 11.23 -3.83
C ALA A 400 -15.03 10.01 -4.75
N PRO A 401 -15.95 9.65 -5.67
CA PRO A 401 -15.77 8.49 -6.54
C PRO A 401 -14.44 8.48 -7.32
N LEU A 402 -14.10 9.59 -7.99
CA LEU A 402 -12.85 9.72 -8.73
C LEU A 402 -11.59 9.64 -7.84
N GLN A 403 -11.67 10.06 -6.57
CA GLN A 403 -10.58 9.92 -5.60
C GLN A 403 -10.36 8.46 -5.19
N ASN A 404 -11.44 7.68 -5.01
CA ASN A 404 -11.35 6.24 -4.79
C ASN A 404 -10.77 5.52 -6.02
N GLU A 405 -11.14 5.96 -7.23
CA GLU A 405 -10.61 5.38 -8.48
C GLU A 405 -9.15 5.73 -8.76
N ALA A 406 -8.71 6.92 -8.35
CA ALA A 406 -7.33 7.38 -8.46
C ALA A 406 -6.39 6.80 -7.39
N TYR A 407 -6.90 6.32 -6.26
CA TYR A 407 -6.08 5.85 -5.13
C TYR A 407 -5.73 4.37 -5.23
N PHE A 408 -4.58 4.06 -5.85
CA PHE A 408 -4.11 2.68 -6.07
C PHE A 408 -2.66 2.40 -5.61
N PRO A 409 -2.28 2.74 -4.35
CA PRO A 409 -0.91 2.54 -3.84
C PRO A 409 -0.44 1.07 -3.75
N PHE A 410 -1.39 0.13 -3.87
CA PHE A 410 -1.17 -1.31 -3.78
C PHE A 410 -1.47 -2.05 -5.10
N SER A 411 -1.49 -1.35 -6.25
CA SER A 411 -1.82 -1.92 -7.57
C SER A 411 -3.29 -2.42 -7.67
N LEU A 412 -3.70 -2.85 -8.87
CA LEU A 412 -5.07 -3.24 -9.24
C LEU A 412 -5.11 -4.63 -9.91
N GLY A 413 -6.32 -5.07 -10.26
CA GLY A 413 -6.56 -6.34 -10.96
C GLY A 413 -6.09 -7.59 -10.20
N SER A 414 -5.55 -8.55 -10.95
CA SER A 414 -4.94 -9.80 -10.45
C SER A 414 -3.53 -9.60 -9.88
N HIS A 415 -2.87 -8.48 -10.19
CA HIS A 415 -1.49 -8.17 -9.77
C HIS A 415 -1.44 -7.11 -8.65
N LYS A 416 -2.41 -7.18 -7.72
CA LYS A 416 -2.42 -6.44 -6.44
C LYS A 416 -1.27 -6.87 -5.54
N CYS A 417 -0.75 -5.94 -4.75
CA CYS A 417 0.24 -6.21 -3.72
C CYS A 417 -0.32 -7.17 -2.65
N PRO A 418 0.42 -8.22 -2.22
CA PRO A 418 0.02 -9.07 -1.10
C PRO A 418 -0.32 -8.28 0.19
N ALA A 419 0.36 -7.17 0.43
CA ALA A 419 0.17 -6.33 1.62
C ALA A 419 -1.12 -5.48 1.63
N ILE A 420 -1.96 -5.55 0.58
CA ILE A 420 -3.17 -4.72 0.42
C ILE A 420 -4.21 -4.92 1.53
N SER A 421 -4.23 -6.09 2.19
CA SER A 421 -5.12 -6.45 3.30
C SER A 421 -4.73 -5.77 4.64
N GLY A 422 -4.38 -4.48 4.58
CA GLY A 422 -4.03 -3.62 5.71
C GLY A 422 -2.58 -3.72 6.19
N PHE A 423 -1.85 -4.80 5.92
CA PHE A 423 -0.46 -4.99 6.39
C PHE A 423 0.45 -3.83 5.99
N GLY A 424 0.39 -3.38 4.73
CA GLY A 424 1.22 -2.25 4.26
C GLY A 424 0.90 -0.94 4.98
N ASN A 425 -0.39 -0.65 5.22
CA ASN A 425 -0.80 0.53 5.97
C ASN A 425 -0.36 0.46 7.44
N ARG A 426 -0.49 -0.71 8.09
CA ARG A 426 -0.06 -0.94 9.49
C ARG A 426 1.45 -0.77 9.64
N MET A 427 2.23 -1.34 8.72
CA MET A 427 3.70 -1.24 8.72
C MET A 427 4.17 0.21 8.56
N VAL A 428 3.62 0.96 7.59
CA VAL A 428 3.93 2.40 7.42
C VAL A 428 3.50 3.19 8.65
N THR A 429 2.30 2.95 9.19
CA THR A 429 1.80 3.66 10.39
C THR A 429 2.68 3.41 11.60
N MET A 430 3.08 2.16 11.84
CA MET A 430 3.95 1.78 12.96
C MET A 430 5.31 2.48 12.85
N LEU A 431 6.00 2.32 11.71
CA LEU A 431 7.36 2.86 11.53
C LEU A 431 7.40 4.39 11.60
N VAL A 432 6.42 5.08 11.00
CA VAL A 432 6.31 6.55 11.07
C VAL A 432 6.09 7.02 12.51
N VAL A 433 5.28 6.31 13.31
CA VAL A 433 5.04 6.66 14.71
C VAL A 433 6.24 6.32 15.60
N SER A 434 6.97 5.24 15.34
CA SER A 434 8.21 4.94 16.05
C SER A 434 9.25 6.03 15.80
N MET A 435 9.47 6.41 14.54
CA MET A 435 10.35 7.54 14.18
C MET A 435 9.93 8.81 14.90
N GLY A 436 8.66 9.21 14.79
CA GLY A 436 8.16 10.44 15.39
C GLY A 436 8.00 10.42 16.92
N ARG A 437 8.32 9.30 17.60
CA ARG A 437 8.39 9.19 19.06
C ARG A 437 9.83 9.14 19.60
N ALA A 438 10.79 8.73 18.79
CA ALA A 438 12.23 8.82 19.11
C ALA A 438 12.79 10.16 18.64
N LEU A 439 12.72 10.41 17.33
CA LEU A 439 13.23 11.60 16.65
C LEU A 439 12.17 12.72 16.65
N SER A 440 11.71 13.10 17.85
CA SER A 440 10.58 14.03 18.01
C SER A 440 10.98 15.48 17.65
N PRO A 441 10.06 16.29 17.10
CA PRO A 441 10.25 17.74 16.95
C PRO A 441 10.44 18.50 18.27
N GLU A 442 10.19 17.86 19.41
CA GLU A 442 10.38 18.37 20.76
C GLU A 442 11.77 18.06 21.36
N THR A 443 12.56 17.16 20.74
CA THR A 443 13.89 16.74 21.21
C THR A 443 15.01 16.96 20.17
N GLY A 444 14.66 17.33 18.95
CA GLY A 444 15.59 17.69 17.89
C GLY A 444 14.90 18.25 16.66
N ARG A 445 15.71 18.84 15.77
CA ARG A 445 15.25 19.52 14.56
C ARG A 445 15.59 18.74 13.30
N LEU A 446 14.78 18.91 12.26
CA LEU A 446 15.09 18.41 10.93
C LEU A 446 16.08 19.37 10.23
N ASN A 447 17.01 18.81 9.47
CA ASN A 447 18.04 19.53 8.70
C ASN A 447 18.16 18.89 7.31
N PHE A 448 17.70 19.58 6.28
CA PHE A 448 17.72 19.10 4.89
C PHE A 448 19.07 19.33 4.21
N ARG A 449 19.88 20.27 4.72
CA ARG A 449 21.07 20.84 4.06
C ARG A 449 20.75 21.43 2.70
N ASP A 450 19.59 22.07 2.61
CA ASP A 450 19.04 22.73 1.44
C ASP A 450 18.16 23.89 1.93
N ALA A 451 18.65 25.13 1.81
CA ALA A 451 18.00 26.31 2.36
C ALA A 451 16.53 26.44 1.94
N LYS A 452 16.15 26.00 0.74
CA LYS A 452 14.75 26.07 0.29
C LYS A 452 13.86 25.05 1.02
N LEU A 453 14.38 23.89 1.36
CA LEU A 453 13.67 22.89 2.17
C LEU A 453 13.70 23.20 3.67
N ASP A 454 14.76 23.84 4.14
CA ASP A 454 14.93 24.25 5.54
C ASP A 454 14.07 25.50 5.87
N ASP A 455 14.01 26.50 4.99
CA ASP A 455 13.25 27.76 5.19
C ASP A 455 11.74 27.63 4.89
N ASP A 456 11.34 26.80 3.91
CA ASP A 456 9.93 26.66 3.49
C ASP A 456 9.37 25.24 3.66
N THR A 457 8.53 25.10 4.68
CA THR A 457 7.78 23.86 4.98
C THR A 457 6.79 23.46 3.88
N ARG A 458 6.35 24.40 3.02
CA ARG A 458 5.43 24.17 1.90
C ARG A 458 6.11 23.71 0.61
N THR A 459 7.42 23.98 0.44
CA THR A 459 8.17 23.55 -0.75
C THR A 459 8.11 22.03 -0.86
N SER A 460 7.68 21.52 -2.01
CA SER A 460 7.47 20.09 -2.23
C SER A 460 8.73 19.28 -1.95
N LEU A 461 8.61 18.28 -1.06
CA LEU A 461 9.72 17.37 -0.76
C LEU A 461 10.17 16.62 -2.04
N PRO A 462 11.49 16.48 -2.26
CA PRO A 462 12.04 15.59 -3.29
C PRO A 462 11.61 14.14 -3.07
N THR A 463 11.68 13.31 -4.12
CA THR A 463 11.24 11.89 -4.06
C THR A 463 12.15 10.90 -4.81
N GLY A 464 13.39 11.30 -5.11
CA GLY A 464 14.52 10.44 -5.47
C GLY A 464 14.95 9.55 -4.30
N ARG A 465 16.18 9.02 -4.32
CA ARG A 465 16.76 8.24 -3.21
C ARG A 465 17.96 9.00 -2.65
N ASP A 466 18.92 9.18 -3.55
CA ASP A 466 19.96 10.20 -3.60
C ASP A 466 19.55 11.58 -3.06
N GLU A 467 18.38 12.11 -3.45
CA GLU A 467 17.89 13.43 -3.02
C GLU A 467 17.68 13.58 -1.49
N MET A 468 17.67 12.48 -0.73
CA MET A 468 17.47 12.47 0.73
C MET A 468 18.72 12.07 1.55
N GLU A 469 19.82 11.66 0.93
CA GLU A 469 21.00 11.09 1.62
C GLU A 469 21.78 12.12 2.47
N LYS A 470 21.49 13.42 2.31
CA LYS A 470 22.03 14.53 3.11
C LYS A 470 21.22 14.84 4.38
N TRP A 471 19.97 14.39 4.46
CA TRP A 471 19.04 14.80 5.53
C TRP A 471 19.46 14.24 6.89
N SER A 472 19.45 15.07 7.92
CA SER A 472 19.64 14.66 9.31
C SER A 472 18.52 15.13 10.22
N TRP A 473 18.34 14.41 11.32
CA TRP A 473 17.70 14.94 12.52
C TRP A 473 18.82 15.27 13.50
N ASP A 474 18.91 16.53 13.91
CA ASP A 474 19.94 17.04 14.79
C ASP A 474 19.34 17.19 16.20
N ARG A 475 19.91 16.53 17.22
CA ARG A 475 19.43 16.64 18.61
C ARG A 475 19.57 18.08 19.09
N THR A 476 18.53 18.59 19.73
CA THR A 476 18.60 19.89 20.43
C THR A 476 18.88 19.64 21.91
N TYR A 477 20.03 20.11 22.38
CA TYR A 477 20.25 20.32 23.81
C TYR A 477 19.35 21.47 24.28
N VAL A 478 18.54 21.21 25.29
CA VAL A 478 17.57 22.12 25.94
C VAL A 478 18.00 22.32 27.39
#